data_AF-A0A845RGK1-F1
#
_entry.id   AF-A0A845RGK1-F1
#
_cell.length_a   1.000
_cell.length_b   1.000
_cell.length_c   1.000
_cell.angle_alpha   90.00
_cell.angle_beta   90.00
_cell.angle_gamma   90.00
#
_symmetry.space_group_name_H-M   'P 1'
#
loop_
_entity.id
_entity.type
_entity.pdbx_description
1 polymer ?
#
loop_
_entity_poly.entity_id
_entity_poly.type
_entity_poly.pdbx_seq_one_letter_code
_entity_poly.pdbx_strand_id
1 'polypeptide(L)'
;MPSSSFAAPALESEEEQSKVIEVGGENLYDTFADLWFKANRIYDVDDFNFLESAGSCDLGIGPEFYEITNYDTVVPTVFSVKGIEQLEQATIGNATVTFIQKKDGKTYRMGPWKTGYAYQDELENIRLKEAADNRVTLEVQYRQSPGYAGAKENPDYVPEYAFVDFTVVKENGQWLVEDYIFPENRNAGTEEDSSQKSGES
;
A
#
# COMPACT_ATOMS: atom_id res chain seq x y z
N MET A 1 -6.75 11.09 60.70
CA MET A 1 -5.87 11.61 59.63
C MET A 1 -5.99 10.65 58.45
N PRO A 2 -6.21 11.14 57.23
CA PRO A 2 -6.68 10.33 56.12
C PRO A 2 -5.55 9.49 55.50
N SER A 3 -5.87 8.25 55.15
CA SER A 3 -5.06 7.38 54.31
C SER A 3 -4.85 8.03 52.94
N SER A 4 -3.59 8.19 52.52
CA SER A 4 -3.26 8.52 51.14
C SER A 4 -3.57 7.31 50.26
N SER A 5 -4.59 7.45 49.41
CA SER A 5 -4.84 6.57 48.28
C SER A 5 -3.85 6.93 47.18
N PHE A 6 -2.91 6.04 46.88
CA PHE A 6 -2.17 6.10 45.62
C PHE A 6 -3.15 5.72 44.51
N ALA A 7 -3.64 6.72 43.78
CA ALA A 7 -4.26 6.47 42.49
C ALA A 7 -3.16 5.95 41.55
N ALA A 8 -3.32 4.71 41.08
CA ALA A 8 -2.55 4.21 39.95
C ALA A 8 -2.81 5.13 38.73
N PRO A 9 -1.80 5.42 37.89
CA PRO A 9 -2.06 6.14 36.65
C PRO A 9 -3.07 5.34 35.84
N ALA A 10 -4.10 6.05 35.36
CA ALA A 10 -5.11 5.48 34.48
C ALA A 10 -4.40 4.86 33.27
N LEU A 11 -4.73 3.59 33.01
CA LEU A 11 -4.43 2.94 31.74
C LEU A 11 -5.09 3.78 30.65
N GLU A 12 -4.28 4.56 29.94
CA GLU A 12 -4.69 5.15 28.67
C GLU A 12 -5.19 4.01 27.78
N SER A 13 -6.42 4.14 27.31
CA SER A 13 -7.11 3.15 26.49
C SER A 13 -6.25 2.72 25.30
N GLU A 14 -6.22 1.42 25.03
CA GLU A 14 -5.46 0.80 23.93
C GLU A 14 -5.76 1.39 22.53
N GLU A 15 -6.81 2.23 22.39
CA GLU A 15 -7.12 2.96 21.16
C GLU A 15 -6.16 4.13 20.85
N GLU A 16 -5.51 4.73 21.86
CA GLU A 16 -4.65 5.92 21.66
C GLU A 16 -3.20 5.56 21.28
N GLN A 17 -2.80 4.30 21.43
CA GLN A 17 -1.49 3.80 20.97
C GLN A 17 -1.41 3.61 19.44
N SER A 18 -2.49 3.84 18.70
CA SER A 18 -2.58 3.52 17.26
C SER A 18 -1.96 4.58 16.32
N LYS A 19 -1.58 5.78 16.81
CA LYS A 19 -1.13 6.90 15.96
C LYS A 19 0.23 7.49 16.36
N VAL A 20 1.12 6.67 16.89
CA VAL A 20 2.45 7.10 17.31
C VAL A 20 3.50 6.18 16.70
N ILE A 21 4.31 6.73 15.79
CA ILE A 21 5.51 6.08 15.26
C ILE A 21 6.68 7.01 15.49
N GLU A 22 7.38 6.83 16.61
CA GLU A 22 8.51 7.69 16.97
C GLU A 22 9.83 7.18 16.37
N VAL A 23 10.48 8.03 15.58
CA VAL A 23 11.81 7.77 15.02
C VAL A 23 12.63 9.04 15.19
N GLY A 24 13.77 8.94 15.87
CA GLY A 24 14.65 10.11 16.11
C GLY A 24 14.00 11.24 16.91
N GLY A 25 12.94 10.96 17.67
CA GLY A 25 12.18 11.97 18.44
C GLY A 25 11.09 12.70 17.65
N GLU A 26 10.82 12.30 16.40
CA GLU A 26 9.70 12.80 15.59
C GLU A 26 8.61 11.73 15.51
N ASN A 27 7.34 12.13 15.66
CA ASN A 27 6.21 11.24 15.36
C ASN A 27 5.93 11.28 13.85
N LEU A 28 6.12 10.15 13.18
CA LEU A 28 6.04 10.00 11.72
C LEU A 28 4.78 9.26 11.25
N TYR A 29 3.82 9.00 12.14
CA TYR A 29 2.59 8.27 11.78
C TYR A 29 1.90 8.86 10.54
N ASP A 30 1.59 10.17 10.56
CA ASP A 30 0.89 10.81 9.44
C ASP A 30 1.72 10.82 8.16
N THR A 31 3.05 10.91 8.28
CA THR A 31 3.96 10.83 7.12
C THR A 31 3.89 9.46 6.47
N PHE A 32 3.88 8.39 7.27
CA PHE A 32 3.86 7.02 6.75
C PHE A 32 2.47 6.62 6.24
N ALA A 33 1.40 7.11 6.87
CA ALA A 33 0.04 6.95 6.36
C ALA A 33 -0.17 7.67 5.01
N ASP A 34 0.38 8.88 4.85
CA ASP A 34 0.35 9.60 3.57
C ASP A 34 1.16 8.88 2.47
N LEU A 35 2.33 8.31 2.82
CA LEU A 35 3.10 7.48 1.88
C LEU A 35 2.34 6.20 1.48
N TRP A 36 1.66 5.55 2.42
CA TRP A 36 0.77 4.42 2.12
C TRP A 36 -0.32 4.83 1.12
N PHE A 37 -1.02 5.93 1.40
CA PHE A 37 -2.08 6.45 0.53
C PHE A 37 -1.55 6.74 -0.89
N LYS A 38 -0.45 7.48 -1.00
CA LYS A 38 0.17 7.86 -2.28
C LYS A 38 0.67 6.64 -3.07
N ALA A 39 1.32 5.69 -2.39
CA ALA A 39 1.81 4.48 -3.03
C ALA A 39 0.64 3.68 -3.62
N ASN A 40 -0.40 3.41 -2.84
CA ASN A 40 -1.57 2.66 -3.31
C ASN A 40 -2.27 3.37 -4.49
N ARG A 41 -2.43 4.70 -4.44
CA ARG A 41 -2.99 5.49 -5.54
C ARG A 41 -2.18 5.38 -6.84
N ILE A 42 -0.85 5.25 -6.74
CA ILE A 42 0.02 5.05 -7.92
C ILE A 42 -0.15 3.64 -8.50
N TYR A 43 -0.34 2.62 -7.66
CA TYR A 43 -0.60 1.24 -8.09
C TYR A 43 -2.04 1.03 -8.62
N ASP A 44 -3.00 1.83 -8.16
CA ASP A 44 -4.42 1.69 -8.50
C ASP A 44 -4.68 1.96 -10.00
N VAL A 45 -4.92 0.89 -10.76
CA VAL A 45 -5.16 0.92 -12.22
C VAL A 45 -6.39 1.75 -12.60
N ASP A 46 -7.35 1.93 -11.69
CA ASP A 46 -8.58 2.68 -11.91
C ASP A 46 -8.41 4.18 -11.59
N ASP A 47 -7.27 4.58 -11.02
CA ASP A 47 -7.00 5.95 -10.61
C ASP A 47 -5.95 6.67 -11.50
N PHE A 48 -6.28 7.91 -11.88
CA PHE A 48 -5.41 8.84 -12.62
C PHE A 48 -5.21 10.18 -11.88
N ASN A 49 -5.61 10.29 -10.60
CA ASN A 49 -5.52 11.52 -9.83
C ASN A 49 -4.07 11.99 -9.60
N PHE A 50 -3.10 11.07 -9.53
CA PHE A 50 -1.67 11.39 -9.40
C PHE A 50 -0.92 11.37 -10.74
N LEU A 51 -1.35 10.53 -11.68
CA LEU A 51 -0.63 10.27 -12.93
C LEU A 51 -1.42 10.84 -14.11
N GLU A 52 -0.84 11.84 -14.76
CA GLU A 52 -1.45 12.52 -15.90
C GLU A 52 -1.29 11.70 -17.18
N SER A 53 -2.41 11.39 -17.81
CA SER A 53 -2.47 10.58 -19.02
C SER A 53 -2.60 11.43 -20.29
N ALA A 54 -1.81 11.12 -21.32
CA ALA A 54 -1.95 11.68 -22.67
C ALA A 54 -2.97 10.92 -23.53
N GLY A 55 -3.55 9.83 -23.02
CA GLY A 55 -4.50 8.99 -23.72
C GLY A 55 -4.12 7.52 -23.69
N SER A 56 -5.03 6.68 -24.18
CA SER A 56 -4.81 5.25 -24.24
C SER A 56 -3.97 4.80 -25.43
N CYS A 57 -3.34 3.65 -25.28
CA CYS A 57 -2.41 3.06 -26.22
C CYS A 57 -2.52 1.53 -26.17
N ASP A 58 -2.62 0.90 -27.34
CA ASP A 58 -2.48 -0.54 -27.48
C ASP A 58 -1.00 -0.88 -27.71
N LEU A 59 -0.39 -1.57 -26.75
CA LEU A 59 1.00 -2.02 -26.83
C LEU A 59 1.12 -3.44 -27.42
N GLY A 60 0.01 -4.12 -27.71
CA GLY A 60 -0.04 -5.46 -28.29
C GLY A 60 0.38 -6.59 -27.35
N ILE A 61 0.47 -6.32 -26.04
CA ILE A 61 1.02 -7.24 -25.04
C ILE A 61 0.08 -7.51 -23.86
N GLY A 62 -1.11 -6.93 -23.82
CA GLY A 62 -2.00 -7.08 -22.67
C GLY A 62 -3.25 -6.22 -22.76
N PRO A 63 -3.70 -5.61 -21.65
CA PRO A 63 -4.87 -4.76 -21.63
C PRO A 63 -4.54 -3.42 -22.31
N GLU A 64 -5.49 -2.51 -22.26
CA GLU A 64 -5.23 -1.13 -22.63
C GLU A 64 -4.18 -0.52 -21.68
N PHE A 65 -3.24 0.24 -22.25
CA PHE A 65 -2.26 1.03 -21.51
C PHE A 65 -2.55 2.51 -21.71
N TYR A 66 -2.02 3.35 -20.83
CA TYR A 66 -2.14 4.80 -20.90
C TYR A 66 -0.76 5.43 -20.83
N GLU A 67 -0.46 6.34 -21.76
CA GLU A 67 0.79 7.09 -21.75
C GLU A 67 0.78 8.07 -20.57
N ILE A 68 1.74 7.94 -19.65
CA ILE A 68 1.85 8.79 -18.46
C ILE A 68 2.93 9.84 -18.68
N THR A 69 2.53 11.11 -18.59
CA THR A 69 3.36 12.26 -18.97
C THR A 69 4.17 12.85 -17.82
N ASN A 70 3.74 12.61 -16.58
CA ASN A 70 4.35 13.17 -15.37
C ASN A 70 5.06 12.11 -14.50
N TYR A 71 5.26 10.89 -15.01
CA TYR A 71 5.82 9.75 -14.25
C TYR A 71 7.14 10.10 -13.56
N ASP A 72 8.12 10.61 -14.32
CA ASP A 72 9.46 10.94 -13.83
C ASP A 72 9.48 12.15 -12.88
N THR A 73 8.37 12.87 -12.75
CA THR A 73 8.23 13.98 -11.80
C THR A 73 7.45 13.59 -10.55
N VAL A 74 6.46 12.70 -10.65
CA VAL A 74 5.58 12.33 -9.54
C VAL A 74 6.12 11.13 -8.78
N VAL A 75 6.48 10.05 -9.47
CA VAL A 75 6.88 8.79 -8.82
C VAL A 75 8.12 8.96 -7.92
N PRO A 76 9.16 9.71 -8.31
CA PRO A 76 10.31 9.97 -7.43
C PRO A 76 10.01 10.81 -6.18
N THR A 77 8.80 11.38 -6.07
CA THR A 77 8.38 12.08 -4.84
C THR A 77 7.74 11.14 -3.81
N VAL A 78 7.46 9.90 -4.21
CA VAL A 78 6.82 8.88 -3.36
C VAL A 78 7.75 7.69 -3.14
N PHE A 79 8.49 7.27 -4.17
CA PHE A 79 9.33 6.09 -4.14
C PHE A 79 10.82 6.45 -4.23
N SER A 80 11.65 5.71 -3.51
CA SER A 80 13.11 5.75 -3.69
C SER A 80 13.49 5.06 -5.01
N VAL A 81 14.77 5.12 -5.39
CA VAL A 81 15.26 4.43 -6.60
C VAL A 81 14.89 2.94 -6.57
N LYS A 82 15.09 2.27 -5.44
CA LYS A 82 14.74 0.85 -5.28
C LYS A 82 13.22 0.62 -5.32
N GLY A 83 12.43 1.52 -4.74
CA GLY A 83 10.97 1.45 -4.80
C GLY A 83 10.44 1.62 -6.23
N ILE A 84 11.06 2.50 -7.02
CA ILE A 84 10.75 2.68 -8.44
C ILE A 84 11.07 1.41 -9.22
N GLU A 85 12.23 0.78 -8.99
CA GLU A 85 12.59 -0.49 -9.63
C GLU A 85 11.56 -1.58 -9.32
N GLN A 86 11.10 -1.68 -8.08
CA GLN A 86 10.06 -2.62 -7.68
C GLN A 86 8.71 -2.31 -8.35
N LEU A 87 8.31 -1.04 -8.40
CA LEU A 87 7.10 -0.59 -9.09
C LEU A 87 7.12 -0.96 -10.57
N GLU A 88 8.26 -0.75 -11.24
CA GLU A 88 8.43 -1.04 -12.67
C GLU A 88 8.42 -2.54 -12.99
N GLN A 89 8.78 -3.38 -12.02
CA GLN A 89 8.76 -4.83 -12.14
C GLN A 89 7.44 -5.46 -11.67
N ALA A 90 6.55 -4.70 -11.04
CA ALA A 90 5.31 -5.22 -10.51
C ALA A 90 4.38 -5.70 -11.63
N THR A 91 3.77 -6.86 -11.44
CA THR A 91 2.58 -7.32 -12.16
C THR A 91 1.37 -7.08 -11.26
N ILE A 92 0.19 -6.72 -11.78
CA ILE A 92 -1.03 -6.54 -10.97
C ILE A 92 -2.09 -7.56 -11.37
N GLY A 93 -2.82 -8.12 -10.40
CA GLY A 93 -4.00 -8.96 -10.66
C GLY A 93 -3.71 -10.25 -11.43
N ASN A 94 -2.54 -10.87 -11.17
CA ASN A 94 -1.97 -12.03 -11.88
C ASN A 94 -1.72 -11.78 -13.37
N ALA A 95 -1.50 -10.53 -13.78
CA ALA A 95 -1.07 -10.21 -15.13
C ALA A 95 0.27 -10.89 -15.47
N THR A 96 0.41 -11.31 -16.72
CA THR A 96 1.67 -11.83 -17.28
C THR A 96 2.60 -10.73 -17.77
N VAL A 97 2.16 -9.46 -17.67
CA VAL A 97 2.90 -8.27 -18.09
C VAL A 97 3.02 -7.28 -16.95
N THR A 98 4.12 -6.54 -16.93
CA THR A 98 4.37 -5.54 -15.89
C THR A 98 3.41 -4.36 -16.02
N PHE A 99 3.04 -3.82 -14.87
CA PHE A 99 2.16 -2.67 -14.68
C PHE A 99 2.67 -1.41 -15.39
N ILE A 100 3.98 -1.18 -15.34
CA ILE A 100 4.65 -0.11 -16.08
C ILE A 100 5.39 -0.70 -17.28
N GLN A 101 5.24 -0.05 -18.43
CA GLN A 101 5.97 -0.31 -19.66
C GLN A 101 6.73 0.93 -20.09
N LYS A 102 8.02 0.81 -20.38
CA LYS A 102 8.83 1.90 -20.95
C LYS A 102 9.19 1.56 -22.39
N LYS A 103 8.76 2.38 -23.33
CA LYS A 103 8.96 2.15 -24.76
C LYS A 103 9.15 3.48 -25.49
N ASP A 104 10.15 3.54 -26.37
CA ASP A 104 10.44 4.71 -27.21
C ASP A 104 10.58 6.03 -26.41
N GLY A 105 11.17 5.95 -25.20
CA GLY A 105 11.35 7.08 -24.30
C GLY A 105 10.08 7.56 -23.58
N LYS A 106 8.98 6.82 -23.70
CA LYS A 106 7.71 7.09 -23.03
C LYS A 106 7.43 6.06 -21.95
N THR A 107 6.66 6.46 -20.95
CA THR A 107 6.17 5.59 -19.88
C THR A 107 4.69 5.33 -20.08
N TYR A 108 4.30 4.08 -19.98
CA TYR A 108 2.93 3.63 -20.08
C TYR A 108 2.56 2.87 -18.82
N ARG A 109 1.36 3.13 -18.32
CA ARG A 109 0.78 2.45 -17.17
C ARG A 109 -0.39 1.60 -17.64
N MET A 110 -0.50 0.40 -17.09
CA MET A 110 -1.65 -0.46 -17.31
C MET A 110 -2.94 0.28 -16.93
N GLY A 111 -3.93 0.24 -17.83
CA GLY A 111 -5.26 0.74 -17.55
C GLY A 111 -6.12 -0.26 -16.78
N PRO A 112 -7.39 0.11 -16.51
CA PRO A 112 -8.38 -0.76 -15.88
C PRO A 112 -8.47 -2.14 -16.56
N TRP A 113 -8.02 -3.20 -15.91
CA TRP A 113 -8.09 -4.59 -16.44
C TRP A 113 -8.94 -5.53 -15.56
N LYS A 114 -9.28 -5.11 -14.35
CA LYS A 114 -10.25 -5.69 -13.39
C LYS A 114 -10.64 -4.52 -12.48
N THR A 115 -11.74 -4.61 -11.72
CA THR A 115 -12.01 -3.59 -10.68
C THR A 115 -10.89 -3.63 -9.66
N GLY A 116 -10.00 -2.64 -9.72
CA GLY A 116 -8.98 -2.41 -8.70
C GLY A 116 -9.66 -2.09 -7.38
N TYR A 117 -9.11 -2.60 -6.28
CA TYR A 117 -9.62 -2.27 -4.96
C TYR A 117 -8.80 -1.10 -4.38
N ALA A 118 -9.51 -0.08 -3.90
CA ALA A 118 -8.94 1.18 -3.41
C ALA A 118 -8.26 1.03 -2.04
N TYR A 119 -7.19 0.24 -1.96
CA TYR A 119 -6.47 -0.05 -0.70
C TYR A 119 -5.87 1.19 -0.01
N GLN A 120 -5.74 2.31 -0.73
CA GLN A 120 -5.43 3.63 -0.17
C GLN A 120 -6.36 4.05 0.97
N ASP A 121 -7.63 3.64 0.92
CA ASP A 121 -8.69 4.06 1.85
C ASP A 121 -8.98 2.96 2.90
N GLU A 122 -8.20 1.89 2.89
CA GLU A 122 -8.43 0.67 3.67
C GLU A 122 -7.32 0.44 4.71
N LEU A 123 -6.56 1.50 5.02
CA LEU A 123 -5.58 1.50 6.10
C LEU A 123 -6.30 1.44 7.45
N GLU A 124 -5.98 0.42 8.25
CA GLU A 124 -6.56 0.23 9.59
C GLU A 124 -5.55 0.53 10.69
N ASN A 125 -4.29 0.14 10.50
CA ASN A 125 -3.24 0.38 11.49
C ASN A 125 -1.84 0.37 10.85
N ILE A 126 -0.91 1.08 11.48
CA ILE A 126 0.53 1.05 11.17
C ILE A 126 1.28 0.82 12.46
N ARG A 127 2.19 -0.16 12.47
CA ARG A 127 3.06 -0.45 13.62
C ARG A 127 4.51 -0.46 13.21
N LEU A 128 5.37 0.05 14.09
CA LEU A 128 6.80 0.00 13.90
C LEU A 128 7.33 -1.43 14.09
N LYS A 129 7.98 -2.02 13.08
CA LYS A 129 8.71 -3.30 13.23
C LYS A 129 10.18 -3.06 13.53
N GLU A 130 10.81 -2.23 12.72
CA GLU A 130 12.25 -1.95 12.79
C GLU A 130 12.51 -0.49 12.45
N ALA A 131 13.44 0.14 13.17
CA ALA A 131 13.86 1.51 12.92
C ALA A 131 15.39 1.62 12.92
N ALA A 132 15.91 2.33 11.93
CA ALA A 132 17.23 2.92 11.87
C ALA A 132 17.10 4.41 11.49
N ASP A 133 18.17 5.19 11.66
CA ASP A 133 18.16 6.65 11.48
C ASP A 133 17.57 7.11 10.14
N ASN A 134 17.77 6.33 9.08
CA ASN A 134 17.32 6.66 7.72
C ASN A 134 16.47 5.55 7.08
N ARG A 135 16.06 4.51 7.80
CA ARG A 135 15.30 3.40 7.24
C ARG A 135 14.37 2.79 8.27
N VAL A 136 13.11 2.65 7.92
CA VAL A 136 12.06 2.17 8.82
C VAL A 136 11.25 1.09 8.12
N THR A 137 11.03 -0.03 8.80
CA THR A 137 10.11 -1.08 8.35
C THR A 137 8.87 -1.04 9.24
N LEU A 138 7.70 -0.94 8.62
CA LEU A 138 6.40 -0.90 9.27
C LEU A 138 5.63 -2.18 8.97
N GLU A 139 4.79 -2.62 9.90
CA GLU A 139 3.70 -3.56 9.66
C GLU A 139 2.44 -2.74 9.41
N VAL A 140 1.87 -2.87 8.22
CA VAL A 140 0.63 -2.17 7.84
C VAL A 140 -0.52 -3.16 7.83
N GLN A 141 -1.50 -2.93 8.70
CA GLN A 141 -2.78 -3.62 8.68
C GLN A 141 -3.74 -2.89 7.73
N TYR A 142 -4.31 -3.62 6.79
CA TYR A 142 -5.33 -3.12 5.88
C TYR A 142 -6.51 -4.08 5.80
N ARG A 143 -7.66 -3.52 5.45
CA ARG A 143 -8.87 -4.30 5.16
C ARG A 143 -8.77 -4.92 3.77
N GLN A 144 -9.05 -6.22 3.67
CA GLN A 144 -9.06 -6.91 2.40
C GLN A 144 -10.29 -6.54 1.56
N SER A 145 -10.16 -6.68 0.24
CA SER A 145 -11.32 -6.50 -0.65
C SER A 145 -12.44 -7.44 -0.24
N PRO A 146 -13.69 -6.95 -0.10
CA PRO A 146 -14.83 -7.80 0.23
C PRO A 146 -15.24 -8.71 -0.94
N GLY A 147 -14.65 -8.57 -2.12
CA GLY A 147 -14.95 -9.39 -3.30
C GLY A 147 -16.29 -9.12 -3.99
N TYR A 148 -17.17 -8.29 -3.41
CA TYR A 148 -18.43 -7.89 -4.03
C TYR A 148 -18.89 -6.47 -3.62
N ALA A 149 -19.65 -5.83 -4.50
CA ALA A 149 -20.22 -4.50 -4.25
C ALA A 149 -21.33 -4.56 -3.18
N GLY A 150 -21.37 -3.57 -2.28
CA GLY A 150 -22.38 -3.48 -1.22
C GLY A 150 -22.07 -4.27 0.04
N ALA A 151 -20.89 -4.91 0.15
CA ALA A 151 -20.50 -5.62 1.37
C ALA A 151 -20.53 -4.73 2.62
N LYS A 152 -20.08 -3.47 2.51
CA LYS A 152 -20.12 -2.49 3.61
C LYS A 152 -21.54 -2.09 4.05
N GLU A 153 -22.55 -2.37 3.24
CA GLU A 153 -23.97 -2.11 3.54
C GLU A 153 -24.67 -3.34 4.15
N ASN A 154 -24.04 -4.51 4.07
CA ASN A 154 -24.56 -5.73 4.68
C ASN A 154 -24.29 -5.70 6.21
N PRO A 155 -25.31 -5.72 7.07
CA PRO A 155 -25.12 -5.72 8.53
C PRO A 155 -24.42 -6.98 9.06
N ASP A 156 -24.44 -8.07 8.31
CA ASP A 156 -23.77 -9.33 8.67
C ASP A 156 -22.34 -9.42 8.11
N TYR A 157 -21.87 -8.40 7.39
CA TYR A 157 -20.51 -8.39 6.85
C TYR A 157 -19.49 -8.22 7.98
N VAL A 158 -18.56 -9.18 8.06
CA VAL A 158 -17.39 -9.12 8.94
C VAL A 158 -16.18 -8.81 8.08
N PRO A 159 -15.49 -7.67 8.28
CA PRO A 159 -14.29 -7.35 7.54
C PRO A 159 -13.16 -8.34 7.80
N GLU A 160 -12.43 -8.71 6.75
CA GLU A 160 -11.18 -9.45 6.84
C GLU A 160 -10.00 -8.48 6.72
N TYR A 161 -8.91 -8.80 7.43
CA TYR A 161 -7.73 -7.95 7.52
C TYR A 161 -6.46 -8.74 7.19
N ALA A 162 -5.50 -8.05 6.57
CA ALA A 162 -4.18 -8.60 6.29
C ALA A 162 -3.07 -7.57 6.61
N PHE A 163 -1.82 -8.05 6.71
CA PHE A 163 -0.67 -7.27 7.22
C PHE A 163 0.56 -7.26 6.30
N VAL A 164 0.88 -6.18 5.60
CA VAL A 164 2.10 -6.15 4.75
C VAL A 164 3.25 -5.43 5.44
N ASP A 165 4.47 -5.83 5.10
CA ASP A 165 5.65 -5.02 5.40
C ASP A 165 5.69 -3.83 4.44
N PHE A 166 5.93 -2.64 5.01
CA PHE A 166 6.06 -1.39 4.29
C PHE A 166 7.34 -0.70 4.73
N THR A 167 8.35 -0.69 3.86
CA THR A 167 9.64 -0.09 4.15
C THR A 167 9.73 1.29 3.55
N VAL A 168 10.16 2.25 4.36
CA VAL A 168 10.48 3.62 3.94
C VAL A 168 11.92 3.98 4.27
N VAL A 169 12.53 4.81 3.42
CA VAL A 169 13.90 5.29 3.54
C VAL A 169 13.92 6.82 3.50
N LYS A 170 14.81 7.44 4.27
CA LYS A 170 15.03 8.89 4.26
C LYS A 170 16.18 9.22 3.32
N GLU A 171 15.85 9.85 2.19
CA GLU A 171 16.80 10.32 1.19
C GLU A 171 16.67 11.85 1.04
N ASN A 172 17.79 12.57 1.11
CA ASN A 172 17.81 14.04 1.01
C ASN A 172 16.82 14.76 1.94
N GLY A 173 16.54 14.18 3.11
CA GLY A 173 15.63 14.73 4.12
C GLY A 173 14.16 14.35 3.94
N GLN A 174 13.79 13.63 2.88
CA GLN A 174 12.43 13.18 2.59
C GLN A 174 12.30 11.67 2.80
N TRP A 175 11.18 11.24 3.40
CA TRP A 175 10.83 9.83 3.49
C TRP A 175 10.18 9.37 2.17
N LEU A 176 10.64 8.23 1.66
CA LEU A 176 10.21 7.62 0.41
C LEU A 176 9.98 6.13 0.61
N VAL A 177 9.06 5.54 -0.15
CA VAL A 177 8.81 4.10 -0.16
C VAL A 177 9.97 3.37 -0.84
N GLU A 178 10.57 2.43 -0.13
CA GLU A 178 11.71 1.63 -0.63
C GLU A 178 11.31 0.22 -1.02
N ASP A 179 10.45 -0.42 -0.22
CA ASP A 179 10.03 -1.81 -0.43
C ASP A 179 8.58 -1.99 0.03
N TYR A 180 7.73 -2.40 -0.90
CA TYR A 180 6.30 -2.51 -0.71
C TYR A 180 5.69 -3.49 -1.71
N ILE A 181 4.96 -4.49 -1.19
CA ILE A 181 4.14 -5.38 -2.01
C ILE A 181 2.71 -4.86 -1.99
N PHE A 182 2.22 -4.44 -3.15
CA PHE A 182 0.83 -4.00 -3.32
C PHE A 182 -0.16 -5.08 -2.83
N PRO A 183 -1.16 -4.72 -1.98
CA PRO A 183 -2.10 -5.66 -1.37
C PRO A 183 -2.77 -6.64 -2.31
N GLU A 184 -3.13 -6.23 -3.53
CA GLU A 184 -3.74 -7.14 -4.51
C GLU A 184 -2.80 -8.29 -4.89
N ASN A 185 -1.52 -7.99 -5.11
CA ASN A 185 -0.51 -9.01 -5.43
C ASN A 185 -0.26 -9.95 -4.26
N ARG A 186 -0.20 -9.37 -3.06
CA ARG A 186 0.02 -10.14 -1.85
C ARG A 186 -1.15 -11.08 -1.55
N ASN A 187 -2.38 -10.63 -1.77
CA ASN A 187 -3.59 -11.45 -1.59
C ASN A 187 -3.69 -12.54 -2.67
N ALA A 188 -3.33 -12.25 -3.92
CA ALA A 188 -3.33 -13.25 -5.00
C ALA A 188 -2.37 -14.42 -4.73
N GLY A 189 -1.21 -14.15 -4.12
CA GLY A 189 -0.24 -15.19 -3.72
C GLY A 189 -0.72 -16.09 -2.57
N THR A 190 -1.75 -15.70 -1.81
CA THR A 190 -2.33 -16.53 -0.73
C THR A 190 -3.45 -17.46 -1.19
N GLU A 191 -4.08 -17.21 -2.34
CA GLU A 191 -5.17 -18.05 -2.88
C GLU A 191 -4.66 -19.39 -3.46
N GLU A 192 -3.40 -19.45 -3.90
CA GLU A 192 -2.80 -20.69 -4.39
C GLU A 192 -2.54 -21.72 -3.26
N ASP A 193 -2.35 -21.29 -2.02
CA ASP A 193 -2.03 -22.17 -0.88
C ASP A 193 -3.28 -22.73 -0.17
N SER A 194 -4.45 -22.06 -0.29
CA SER A 194 -5.71 -22.59 0.25
C SER A 194 -6.29 -23.76 -0.55
N SER A 195 -5.80 -24.00 -1.77
CA SER A 195 -6.28 -25.07 -2.65
C SER A 195 -5.62 -26.43 -2.41
N GLN A 196 -4.64 -26.54 -1.50
CA GLN A 196 -3.96 -27.81 -1.18
C GLN A 196 -4.43 -28.51 0.12
N LYS A 197 -5.46 -28.00 0.82
CA LYS A 197 -5.96 -28.62 2.08
C LYS A 197 -7.29 -29.40 2.00
N SER A 198 -7.77 -29.75 0.82
CA SER A 198 -8.91 -30.68 0.64
C SER A 198 -8.47 -31.97 -0.05
N GLY A 199 -7.54 -32.69 0.58
CA GLY A 199 -6.94 -33.88 -0.03
C GLY A 199 -6.42 -34.91 0.96
N GLU A 200 -7.11 -35.17 2.07
CA GLU A 200 -6.96 -36.44 2.79
C GLU A 200 -8.35 -36.98 3.13
N SER A 201 -8.70 -38.09 2.46
CA SER A 201 -9.81 -38.98 2.77
C SER A 201 -9.33 -40.11 3.68
#